data_AF-A0AAV4VC90-F1
#
_entry.id   AF-A0AAV4VC90-F1
#
_cell.length_a   1.000
_cell.length_b   1.000
_cell.length_c   1.000
_cell.angle_alpha   90.00
_cell.angle_beta   90.00
_cell.angle_gamma   90.00
#
_symmetry.space_group_name_H-M   'P 1'
#
loop_
_entity.id
_entity.type
_entity.pdbx_description
1 polymer ?
#
loop_
_entity_poly.entity_id
_entity_poly.type
_entity_poly.pdbx_seq_one_letter_code
_entity_poly.pdbx_strand_id
1 'polypeptide(L)'
;MIKKPHLFKLFSYIVLQQNVKIFSHTIYNMGSYFGKSVEENFKRNQEFMMQLQRLQLERQIHMRNQIRERKLALKIAKYREFFYWIGTFYVLAAGSTIFAFQRTKKPAVLSALLPLTFVFLYQGDLAYGNKLQRINSEAENILQFEEHLLHLPLGLPNFDSIEEGRQEQQDEESLTKAHDIFL
;
A
#
# COMPACT_ATOMS: atom_id res chain seq x y z
N MET A 1 35.64 -61.17 68.60
CA MET A 1 35.12 -61.10 67.21
C MET A 1 33.90 -60.18 67.21
N ILE A 2 34.06 -58.88 66.90
CA ILE A 2 32.93 -57.93 66.86
C ILE A 2 32.78 -57.37 65.44
N LYS A 3 31.56 -57.55 64.91
CA LYS A 3 30.99 -57.14 63.62
C LYS A 3 31.48 -55.75 63.12
N LYS A 4 32.18 -55.71 61.98
CA LYS A 4 32.47 -54.50 61.17
C LYS A 4 31.55 -54.29 59.91
N PRO A 5 30.25 -54.65 59.88
CA PRO A 5 29.42 -54.40 58.68
C PRO A 5 28.85 -52.96 58.60
N HIS A 6 28.97 -52.15 59.66
CA HIS A 6 28.27 -50.85 59.73
C HIS A 6 29.09 -49.66 59.18
N LEU A 7 30.41 -49.68 59.31
CA LEU A 7 31.31 -48.61 58.83
C LEU A 7 31.44 -48.60 57.31
N PHE A 8 31.41 -49.78 56.68
CA PHE A 8 31.45 -49.89 55.21
C PHE A 8 30.17 -49.33 54.57
N LYS A 9 29.01 -49.53 55.21
CA LYS A 9 27.74 -48.93 54.79
C LYS A 9 27.74 -47.41 54.94
N LEU A 10 28.30 -46.87 56.04
CA LEU A 10 28.40 -45.43 56.24
C LEU A 10 29.31 -44.76 55.20
N PHE A 11 30.48 -45.35 54.94
CA PHE A 11 31.43 -44.81 53.96
C PHE A 11 30.87 -44.85 52.53
N SER A 12 30.21 -45.96 52.17
CA SER A 12 29.51 -46.09 50.90
C SER A 12 28.40 -45.03 50.77
N TYR A 13 27.61 -44.79 51.82
CA TYR A 13 26.54 -43.79 51.81
C TYR A 13 27.07 -42.35 51.67
N ILE A 14 28.17 -42.02 52.35
CA ILE A 14 28.80 -40.69 52.26
C ILE A 14 29.35 -40.45 50.84
N VAL A 15 30.01 -41.43 50.24
CA VAL A 15 30.53 -41.33 48.87
C VAL A 15 29.38 -41.24 47.85
N LEU A 16 28.27 -41.96 48.07
CA LEU A 16 27.08 -41.85 47.23
C LEU A 16 26.44 -40.47 47.32
N GLN A 17 26.30 -39.92 48.53
CA GLN A 17 25.78 -38.57 48.76
C GLN A 17 26.67 -37.48 48.13
N GLN A 18 28.00 -37.64 48.18
CA GLN A 18 28.92 -36.68 47.58
C GLN A 18 28.90 -36.72 46.05
N ASN A 19 28.81 -37.91 45.44
CA ASN A 19 28.65 -38.06 44.00
C ASN A 19 27.29 -37.51 43.51
N VAL A 20 26.21 -37.74 44.26
CA VAL A 20 24.89 -37.18 43.95
C VAL A 20 24.91 -35.65 43.99
N LYS A 21 25.60 -35.05 44.96
CA LYS A 21 25.71 -33.58 45.09
C LYS A 21 26.56 -32.95 43.97
N ILE A 22 27.67 -33.58 43.59
CA ILE A 22 28.53 -33.14 42.49
C ILE A 22 27.79 -33.25 41.14
N PHE A 23 27.06 -34.34 40.93
CA PHE A 23 26.26 -34.56 39.73
C PHE A 23 25.10 -33.56 39.63
N SER A 24 24.39 -33.32 40.75
CA SER A 24 23.32 -32.33 40.83
C SER A 24 23.78 -30.90 40.51
N HIS A 25 24.92 -30.47 41.08
CA HIS A 25 25.49 -29.15 40.81
C HIS A 25 25.97 -28.99 39.36
N THR A 26 26.55 -30.05 38.78
CA THR A 26 27.00 -30.04 37.38
C THR A 26 25.81 -29.96 36.41
N ILE A 27 24.72 -30.69 36.69
CA ILE A 27 23.48 -30.61 35.91
C ILE A 27 22.83 -29.23 36.05
N TYR A 28 22.79 -28.65 37.25
CA TYR A 28 22.21 -27.33 37.48
C TYR A 28 22.98 -26.22 36.75
N ASN A 29 24.32 -26.25 36.80
CA ASN A 29 25.15 -25.30 36.06
C ASN A 29 25.00 -25.47 34.55
N MET A 30 25.00 -26.71 34.02
CA MET A 30 24.77 -26.94 32.59
C MET A 30 23.37 -26.52 32.12
N GLY A 31 22.34 -26.75 32.92
CA GLY A 31 20.98 -26.26 32.65
C GLY A 31 20.87 -24.73 32.64
N SER A 32 21.63 -24.04 33.51
CA SER A 32 21.70 -22.58 33.55
C SER A 32 22.43 -21.98 32.33
N TYR A 33 23.55 -22.56 31.91
CA TYR A 33 24.26 -22.13 30.70
C TYR A 33 23.47 -22.45 29.43
N PHE A 34 22.83 -23.63 29.36
CA PHE A 34 21.95 -23.99 28.26
C PHE A 34 20.74 -23.05 28.18
N GLY A 35 20.05 -22.79 29.31
CA GLY A 35 18.95 -21.85 29.39
C GLY A 35 19.34 -20.43 28.95
N LYS A 36 20.51 -19.93 29.38
CA LYS A 36 21.04 -18.63 28.96
C LYS A 36 21.34 -18.58 27.46
N SER A 37 21.97 -19.61 26.91
CA SER A 37 22.29 -19.66 25.47
C SER A 37 21.04 -19.80 24.59
N VAL A 38 20.03 -20.54 25.03
CA VAL A 38 18.73 -20.68 24.35
C VAL A 38 17.95 -19.37 24.42
N GLU A 39 17.93 -18.70 25.58
CA GLU A 39 17.27 -17.40 25.74
C GLU A 39 17.96 -16.31 24.91
N GLU A 40 19.29 -16.30 24.85
CA GLU A 40 20.04 -15.36 24.01
C GLU A 40 19.77 -15.60 22.51
N ASN A 41 19.72 -16.86 22.06
CA ASN A 41 19.34 -17.18 20.69
C ASN A 41 17.88 -16.82 20.38
N PHE A 42 16.97 -17.01 21.33
CA PHE A 42 15.57 -16.62 21.17
C PHE A 42 15.42 -15.09 21.09
N LYS A 43 16.11 -14.33 21.97
CA LYS A 43 16.17 -12.86 21.89
C LYS A 43 16.78 -12.39 20.59
N ARG A 44 17.89 -12.97 20.15
CA ARG A 44 18.52 -12.66 18.85
C ARG A 44 17.59 -12.96 17.68
N ASN A 45 16.85 -14.06 17.72
CA ASN A 45 15.83 -14.38 16.70
C ASN A 45 14.66 -13.39 16.74
N GLN A 46 14.19 -12.97 17.92
CA GLN A 46 13.16 -11.94 18.05
C GLN A 46 13.64 -10.59 17.51
N GLU A 47 14.86 -10.18 17.84
CA GLU A 47 15.51 -8.97 17.31
C GLU A 47 15.66 -9.05 15.79
N PHE A 48 16.10 -10.18 15.26
CA PHE A 48 16.20 -10.40 13.82
C PHE A 48 14.82 -10.33 13.13
N MET A 49 13.79 -10.93 13.72
CA MET A 49 12.41 -10.84 13.22
C MET A 49 11.91 -9.38 13.20
N MET A 50 12.16 -8.60 14.25
CA MET A 50 11.81 -7.18 14.30
C MET A 50 12.59 -6.36 13.27
N GLN A 51 13.88 -6.64 13.09
CA GLN A 51 14.71 -5.99 12.08
C GLN A 51 14.22 -6.29 10.66
N LEU A 52 13.82 -7.54 10.38
CA LEU A 52 13.24 -7.91 9.08
C LEU A 52 11.92 -7.19 8.81
N GLN A 53 11.01 -7.13 9.79
CA GLN A 53 9.75 -6.39 9.65
C GLN A 53 10.00 -4.91 9.37
N ARG A 54 10.92 -4.29 10.12
CA ARG A 54 11.32 -2.91 9.90
C ARG A 54 11.90 -2.70 8.49
N LEU A 55 12.81 -3.57 8.06
CA LEU A 55 13.41 -3.51 6.73
C LEU A 55 12.37 -3.68 5.62
N GLN A 56 11.39 -4.57 5.81
CA GLN A 56 10.28 -4.73 4.88
C GLN A 56 9.41 -3.48 4.80
N LEU A 57 9.09 -2.85 5.93
CA LEU A 57 8.33 -1.59 5.98
C LEU A 57 9.08 -0.44 5.29
N GLU A 58 10.38 -0.28 5.58
CA GLU A 58 11.23 0.75 4.95
C GLU A 58 11.26 0.59 3.42
N ARG A 59 11.41 -0.64 2.93
CA ARG A 59 11.34 -0.94 1.48
C ARG A 59 9.98 -0.63 0.89
N GLN A 60 8.89 -0.95 1.58
CA GLN A 60 7.53 -0.66 1.11
C GLN A 60 7.28 0.85 1.01
N ILE A 61 7.71 1.63 2.00
CA ILE A 61 7.60 3.09 1.99
C ILE A 61 8.39 3.67 0.82
N HIS A 62 9.64 3.23 0.65
CA HIS A 62 10.48 3.67 -0.45
C HIS A 62 9.87 3.32 -1.82
N MET A 63 9.37 2.09 -1.99
CA MET A 63 8.68 1.68 -3.21
C MET A 63 7.44 2.55 -3.48
N ARG A 64 6.62 2.85 -2.47
CA ARG A 64 5.45 3.72 -2.60
C ARG A 64 5.84 5.13 -3.05
N ASN A 65 6.91 5.69 -2.50
CA ASN A 65 7.42 6.99 -2.91
C ASN A 65 7.86 6.99 -4.37
N GLN A 66 8.63 5.98 -4.80
CA GLN A 66 9.04 5.88 -6.19
C GLN A 66 7.86 5.68 -7.16
N ILE A 67 6.86 4.87 -6.80
CA ILE A 67 5.65 4.69 -7.61
C ILE A 67 4.88 6.02 -7.69
N ARG A 68 4.78 6.77 -6.59
CA ARG A 68 4.15 8.10 -6.56
C ARG A 68 4.84 9.05 -7.53
N GLU A 69 6.16 9.16 -7.44
CA GLU A 69 6.97 10.01 -8.34
C GLU A 69 6.81 9.62 -9.81
N ARG A 70 6.89 8.32 -10.11
CA ARG A 70 6.67 7.80 -11.48
C ARG A 70 5.27 8.10 -11.99
N LYS A 71 4.24 7.97 -11.16
CA LYS A 71 2.85 8.30 -11.53
C LYS A 71 2.70 9.80 -11.82
N LEU A 72 3.32 10.67 -11.02
CA LEU A 72 3.32 12.11 -11.26
C LEU A 72 4.06 12.47 -12.56
N ALA A 73 5.22 11.87 -12.79
CA ALA A 73 5.97 12.06 -14.03
C ALA A 73 5.16 11.60 -15.26
N LEU A 74 4.50 10.44 -15.18
CA LEU A 74 3.64 9.94 -16.25
C LEU A 74 2.42 10.84 -16.48
N LYS A 75 1.83 11.39 -15.42
CA LYS A 75 0.73 12.37 -15.51
C LYS A 75 1.18 13.62 -16.29
N ILE A 76 2.35 14.17 -15.97
CA ILE A 76 2.92 15.34 -16.68
C ILE A 76 3.23 14.99 -18.14
N ALA A 77 3.83 13.81 -18.38
CA ALA A 77 4.13 13.35 -19.73
C ALA A 77 2.87 13.22 -20.59
N LYS A 78 1.78 12.69 -20.02
CA LYS A 78 0.48 12.60 -20.70
C LYS A 78 -0.06 13.96 -21.12
N TYR A 79 0.00 14.97 -20.26
CA TYR A 79 -0.47 16.32 -20.62
C TYR A 79 0.40 16.96 -21.69
N ARG A 80 1.72 16.77 -21.65
CA ARG A 80 2.64 17.27 -22.68
C ARG A 80 2.36 16.63 -24.04
N GLU A 81 2.18 15.32 -24.08
CA GLU A 81 1.87 14.62 -25.33
C GLU A 81 0.51 15.04 -25.88
N PHE A 82 -0.50 15.16 -25.01
CA PHE A 82 -1.81 15.64 -25.42
C PHE A 82 -1.78 17.08 -25.95
N PHE A 83 -0.95 17.95 -25.36
CA PHE A 83 -0.74 19.32 -25.84
C PHE A 83 -0.16 19.37 -27.25
N TYR A 84 0.83 18.52 -27.56
CA TYR A 84 1.36 18.44 -28.92
C TYR A 84 0.33 17.90 -29.91
N TRP A 85 -0.40 16.85 -29.51
CA TRP A 85 -1.47 16.28 -30.33
C TRP A 85 -2.52 17.33 -30.66
N ILE A 86 -3.13 17.99 -29.68
CA ILE A 86 -4.13 19.05 -29.92
C ILE A 86 -3.52 20.28 -30.62
N GLY A 87 -2.23 20.56 -30.40
CA GLY A 87 -1.49 21.62 -31.07
C GLY A 87 -1.42 21.43 -32.59
N THR A 88 -1.23 20.19 -33.07
CA THR A 88 -1.28 19.92 -34.51
C THR A 88 -2.66 20.21 -35.11
N PHE A 89 -3.74 19.82 -34.43
CA PHE A 89 -5.10 20.17 -34.84
C PHE A 89 -5.34 21.67 -34.82
N TYR A 90 -4.83 22.36 -33.79
CA TYR A 90 -4.93 23.81 -33.66
C TYR A 90 -4.25 24.54 -34.82
N VAL A 91 -3.04 24.13 -35.21
CA VAL A 91 -2.32 24.72 -36.36
C VAL A 91 -3.06 24.47 -37.68
N LEU A 92 -3.56 23.25 -37.91
CA LEU A 92 -4.35 22.93 -39.11
C LEU A 92 -5.66 23.73 -39.18
N ALA A 93 -6.37 23.83 -38.05
CA ALA A 93 -7.58 24.63 -37.95
C ALA A 93 -7.26 26.11 -38.19
N ALA A 94 -6.27 26.68 -37.49
CA ALA A 94 -5.87 28.07 -37.66
C ALA A 94 -5.47 28.39 -39.11
N GLY A 95 -4.66 27.53 -39.73
CA GLY A 95 -4.26 27.68 -41.14
C GLY A 95 -5.46 27.67 -42.09
N SER A 96 -6.37 26.71 -41.94
CA SER A 96 -7.57 26.63 -42.79
C SER A 96 -8.52 27.82 -42.59
N THR A 97 -8.70 28.27 -41.34
CA THR A 97 -9.56 29.40 -41.00
C THR A 97 -8.99 30.73 -41.52
N ILE A 98 -7.68 30.93 -41.42
CA ILE A 98 -6.98 32.11 -41.96
C ILE A 98 -7.08 32.12 -43.49
N PHE A 99 -6.86 30.97 -44.14
CA PHE A 99 -7.01 30.86 -45.59
C PHE A 99 -8.45 31.15 -46.05
N ALA A 100 -9.44 30.61 -45.34
CA ALA A 100 -10.85 30.88 -45.60
C ALA A 100 -11.22 32.36 -45.37
N PHE A 101 -10.65 33.01 -44.35
CA PHE A 101 -10.82 34.44 -44.11
C PHE A 101 -10.23 35.28 -45.24
N GLN A 102 -9.06 34.92 -45.78
CA GLN A 102 -8.46 35.64 -46.91
C GLN A 102 -9.35 35.61 -48.16
N ARG A 103 -10.07 34.51 -48.40
CA ARG A 103 -11.00 34.34 -49.53
C ARG A 103 -12.35 35.03 -49.30
N THR A 104 -12.94 34.84 -48.13
CA THR A 104 -14.32 35.30 -47.84
C THR A 104 -14.39 36.71 -47.27
N LYS A 105 -13.31 37.21 -46.66
CA LYS A 105 -13.22 38.49 -45.94
C LYS A 105 -14.24 38.64 -44.79
N LYS A 106 -14.87 37.54 -44.36
CA LYS A 106 -15.88 37.54 -43.28
C LYS A 106 -15.22 37.23 -41.95
N PRO A 107 -15.21 38.16 -40.96
CA PRO A 107 -14.57 37.93 -39.67
C PRO A 107 -15.25 36.82 -38.86
N ALA A 108 -16.52 36.53 -39.14
CA ALA A 108 -17.25 35.41 -38.52
C ALA A 108 -16.58 34.05 -38.75
N VAL A 109 -15.77 33.89 -39.81
CA VAL A 109 -15.05 32.63 -40.06
C VAL A 109 -14.02 32.36 -38.95
N LEU A 110 -13.42 33.42 -38.37
CA LEU A 110 -12.45 33.30 -37.28
C LEU A 110 -13.11 32.98 -35.92
N SER A 111 -14.44 33.10 -35.78
CA SER A 111 -15.10 32.82 -34.49
C SER A 111 -14.94 31.37 -34.07
N ALA A 112 -14.76 30.45 -35.02
CA ALA A 112 -14.49 29.04 -34.75
C ALA A 112 -13.16 28.80 -34.02
N LEU A 113 -12.20 29.72 -34.10
CA LEU A 113 -10.93 29.63 -33.39
C LEU A 113 -11.04 30.00 -31.91
N LEU A 114 -12.05 30.78 -31.52
CA LEU A 114 -12.17 31.27 -30.15
C LEU A 114 -12.38 30.15 -29.11
N PRO A 115 -13.30 29.18 -29.29
CA PRO A 115 -13.38 28.04 -28.37
C PRO A 115 -12.12 27.16 -28.44
N LEU A 116 -11.53 26.98 -29.62
CA LEU A 116 -10.35 26.14 -29.82
C LEU A 116 -9.10 26.70 -29.14
N THR A 117 -8.88 28.02 -29.23
CA THR A 117 -7.79 28.74 -28.56
C THR A 117 -7.90 28.61 -27.05
N PHE A 118 -9.10 28.73 -26.49
CA PHE A 118 -9.31 28.62 -25.04
C PHE A 118 -8.90 27.23 -24.52
N VAL A 119 -9.32 26.16 -25.21
CA VAL A 119 -8.93 24.79 -24.86
C VAL A 119 -7.42 24.60 -25.03
N PHE A 120 -6.83 25.08 -26.12
CA PHE A 120 -5.40 24.96 -26.37
C PHE A 120 -4.54 25.63 -25.28
N LEU A 121 -4.89 26.86 -24.90
CA LEU A 121 -4.19 27.60 -23.84
C LEU A 121 -4.34 26.91 -22.48
N TYR A 122 -5.53 26.39 -22.16
CA TYR A 122 -5.75 25.61 -20.94
C TYR A 122 -4.86 24.36 -20.88
N GLN A 123 -4.73 23.64 -22.01
CA GLN A 123 -3.84 22.48 -22.10
C GLN A 123 -2.36 22.87 -21.99
N GLY A 124 -1.98 24.03 -22.54
CA GLY A 124 -0.63 24.58 -22.38
C GLY A 124 -0.27 24.84 -20.91
N ASP A 125 -1.19 25.46 -20.16
CA ASP A 125 -1.02 25.70 -18.72
C ASP A 125 -0.99 24.38 -17.91
N LEU A 126 -1.72 23.34 -18.35
CA LEU A 126 -1.62 22.00 -17.75
C LEU A 126 -0.27 21.31 -18.02
N ALA A 127 0.29 21.49 -19.21
CA ALA A 127 1.50 20.78 -19.64
C ALA A 127 2.80 21.42 -19.12
N TYR A 128 2.85 22.75 -19.08
CA TYR A 128 4.06 23.53 -18.75
C TYR A 128 3.86 24.58 -17.66
N GLY A 129 2.62 24.97 -17.38
CA GLY A 129 2.31 26.01 -16.41
C GLY A 129 2.17 25.51 -14.98
N ASN A 130 1.53 26.32 -14.14
CA ASN A 130 1.38 26.06 -12.70
C ASN A 130 0.02 25.42 -12.35
N LYS A 131 -0.83 25.14 -13.35
CA LYS A 131 -2.18 24.62 -13.12
C LYS A 131 -2.19 23.31 -12.34
N LEU A 132 -1.25 22.40 -12.62
CA LEU A 132 -1.14 21.15 -11.85
C LEU A 132 -0.80 21.39 -10.39
N GLN A 133 0.09 22.34 -10.10
CA GLN A 133 0.43 22.71 -8.73
C GLN A 133 -0.77 23.32 -8.01
N ARG A 134 -1.55 24.19 -8.68
CA ARG A 134 -2.79 24.74 -8.14
C ARG A 134 -3.83 23.66 -7.84
N ILE A 135 -4.03 22.71 -8.75
CA ILE A 135 -4.96 21.59 -8.53
C ILE A 135 -4.52 20.75 -7.33
N ASN A 136 -3.22 20.50 -7.18
CA ASN A 136 -2.71 19.78 -6.01
C ASN A 136 -2.93 20.58 -4.71
N SER A 137 -2.67 21.89 -4.73
CA SER A 137 -2.92 22.77 -3.57
C SER A 137 -4.39 22.82 -3.19
N GLU A 138 -5.29 22.85 -4.17
CA GLU A 138 -6.74 22.79 -3.95
C GLU A 138 -7.15 21.44 -3.36
N ALA A 139 -6.59 20.34 -3.87
CA ALA A 139 -6.84 19.02 -3.32
C ALA A 139 -6.36 18.89 -1.86
N GLU A 140 -5.21 19.50 -1.52
CA GLU A 140 -4.74 19.59 -0.14
C GLU A 140 -5.69 20.42 0.74
N ASN A 141 -6.21 21.53 0.21
CA ASN A 141 -7.20 22.36 0.92
C ASN A 141 -8.49 21.57 1.21
N ILE A 142 -9.01 20.84 0.21
CA ILE A 142 -10.22 20.00 0.37
C ILE A 142 -10.01 18.92 1.44
N LEU A 143 -8.85 18.25 1.42
CA LEU A 143 -8.51 17.21 2.40
C LEU A 143 -8.38 17.75 3.84
N GLN A 144 -8.00 19.01 4.01
CA GLN A 144 -7.78 19.61 5.33
C GLN A 144 -9.01 20.33 5.88
N PHE A 145 -9.76 21.03 5.04
CA PHE A 145 -10.80 21.96 5.47
C PHE A 145 -12.21 21.58 4.99
N GLU A 146 -12.34 20.73 3.97
CA GLU A 146 -13.62 20.40 3.34
C GLU A 146 -13.87 18.88 3.31
N GLU A 147 -13.47 18.17 4.37
CA GLU A 147 -13.59 16.71 4.47
C GLU A 147 -15.02 16.20 4.20
N HIS A 148 -16.04 16.98 4.58
CA HIS A 148 -17.44 16.65 4.34
C HIS A 148 -17.80 16.41 2.86
N LEU A 149 -17.02 16.96 1.91
CA LEU A 149 -17.19 16.70 0.46
C LEU A 149 -16.72 15.31 0.03
N LEU A 150 -15.92 14.64 0.87
CA LEU A 150 -15.31 13.34 0.57
C LEU A 150 -16.15 12.16 1.07
N HIS A 151 -17.27 12.44 1.74
CA HIS A 151 -18.17 11.41 2.23
C HIS A 151 -18.82 10.69 1.05
N LEU A 152 -18.73 9.36 1.04
CA LEU A 152 -19.41 8.57 0.02
C LEU A 152 -20.93 8.73 0.18
N PRO A 153 -21.69 8.85 -0.93
CA PRO A 153 -23.13 8.72 -0.86
C PRO A 153 -23.47 7.33 -0.30
N LEU A 154 -24.38 7.27 0.68
CA LEU A 154 -24.74 6.08 1.48
C LEU A 154 -23.72 5.64 2.55
N GLY A 155 -22.64 6.40 2.77
CA GLY A 155 -21.65 6.09 3.80
C GLY A 155 -20.76 4.90 3.44
N LEU A 156 -20.06 4.36 4.44
CA LEU A 156 -19.27 3.14 4.24
C LEU A 156 -20.23 1.95 4.18
N PRO A 157 -20.05 1.00 3.23
CA PRO A 157 -20.82 -0.23 3.21
C PRO A 157 -20.63 -0.94 4.55
N ASN A 158 -21.70 -0.97 5.35
CA ASN A 158 -21.72 -1.66 6.62
C ASN A 158 -21.84 -3.16 6.37
N PHE A 159 -21.45 -3.97 7.36
CA PHE A 159 -21.58 -5.43 7.29
C PHE A 159 -22.98 -5.86 6.82
N ASP A 160 -24.01 -5.21 7.35
CA ASP A 160 -25.42 -5.48 6.99
C ASP A 160 -25.70 -5.25 5.51
N SER A 161 -25.22 -4.14 4.93
CA SER A 161 -25.39 -3.85 3.49
C SER A 161 -24.65 -4.83 2.58
N ILE A 162 -23.54 -5.40 3.05
CA ILE A 162 -22.79 -6.42 2.32
C ILE A 162 -23.49 -7.78 2.42
N GLU A 163 -24.09 -8.09 3.57
CA GLU A 163 -24.86 -9.31 3.78
C GLU A 163 -26.18 -9.29 2.99
N GLU A 164 -26.89 -8.17 2.99
CA GLU A 164 -28.09 -7.95 2.16
C GLU A 164 -27.75 -8.15 0.67
N GLY A 165 -26.69 -7.50 0.17
CA GLY A 165 -26.26 -7.70 -1.23
C GLY A 165 -25.83 -9.13 -1.55
N ARG A 166 -25.36 -9.91 -0.55
CA ARG A 166 -25.03 -11.33 -0.73
C ARG A 166 -26.27 -12.22 -0.74
N GLN A 167 -27.27 -11.89 0.07
CA GLN A 167 -28.57 -12.57 0.08
C GLN A 167 -29.31 -12.32 -1.23
N GLU A 168 -29.35 -11.07 -1.72
CA GLU A 168 -29.96 -10.73 -3.01
C GLU A 168 -29.32 -11.51 -4.17
N GLN A 169 -27.99 -11.66 -4.17
CA GLN A 169 -27.28 -12.48 -5.18
C GLN A 169 -27.64 -13.97 -5.10
N GLN A 170 -27.78 -14.52 -3.89
CA GLN A 170 -28.18 -15.92 -3.70
C GLN A 170 -29.63 -16.15 -4.13
N ASP A 171 -30.52 -15.20 -3.81
CA ASP A 171 -31.92 -15.24 -4.19
C ASP A 171 -32.07 -15.15 -5.72
N GLU A 172 -31.37 -14.22 -6.40
CA GLU A 172 -31.35 -14.15 -7.87
C GLU A 172 -30.80 -15.43 -8.51
N GLU A 173 -29.73 -16.01 -7.97
CA GLU A 173 -29.16 -17.27 -8.48
C GLU A 173 -30.14 -18.44 -8.30
N SER A 174 -30.87 -18.47 -7.17
CA SER A 174 -31.90 -19.49 -6.91
C SER A 174 -33.09 -19.36 -7.87
N LEU A 175 -33.53 -18.13 -8.17
CA LEU A 175 -34.61 -17.84 -9.10
C LEU A 175 -34.23 -18.17 -10.54
N THR A 176 -32.98 -17.90 -10.92
CA THR A 176 -32.44 -18.23 -12.26
C THR A 176 -32.35 -19.74 -12.46
N LYS A 177 -31.83 -20.48 -11.46
CA LYS A 177 -31.81 -21.95 -11.52
C LYS A 177 -33.22 -22.53 -11.55
N ALA A 178 -34.15 -21.98 -10.77
CA ALA A 178 -35.54 -22.41 -10.81
C ALA A 178 -36.13 -22.17 -12.22
N HIS A 179 -35.91 -20.99 -12.81
CA HIS A 179 -36.36 -20.67 -14.16
C HIS A 179 -35.83 -21.66 -15.21
N ASP A 180 -34.55 -22.02 -15.14
CA ASP A 180 -33.93 -22.99 -16.06
C ASP A 180 -34.44 -24.44 -15.87
N ILE A 181 -35.01 -24.78 -14.71
CA ILE A 181 -35.60 -26.10 -14.44
C ILE A 181 -37.04 -26.20 -14.98
N PHE A 182 -37.74 -25.08 -15.15
CA PHE A 182 -39.14 -25.03 -15.58
C PHE A 182 -39.32 -24.75 -17.09
N LEU A 183 -38.24 -24.68 -17.86
CA LEU A 183 -38.21 -24.59 -19.33
C LEU A 183 -37.68 -25.89 -19.95
#